data_AF-A0A834HUI0-F1
#
_entry.id   AF-A0A834HUI0-F1
#
_cell.length_a   1.000
_cell.length_b   1.000
_cell.length_c   1.000
_cell.angle_alpha   90.00
_cell.angle_beta   90.00
_cell.angle_gamma   90.00
#
_symmetry.space_group_name_H-M   'P 1'
#
loop_
_entity.id
_entity.type
_entity.pdbx_description
1 polymer ?
#
loop_
_entity_poly.entity_id
_entity_poly.type
_entity_poly.pdbx_seq_one_letter_code
_entity_poly.pdbx_strand_id
1 'polypeptide(L)'
;MYVNDTLYLNCRATSFVLHYVVLYKFCWMLVYAFCRYMRFPDVKPMPSPKGNFSMTAGDFLEVYTNNDEWHCVATCFFIDCAPNVVQFIETIYDILKPGGLWINLGPLLYHYSDMRNEKSIEPSFKVLCDVIKKVGFEMEKCSTGIKTKYCQNPLSMLQYEYDSVFFVCRKPVDIIMDS
;
A
#
# COMPACT_ATOMS: atom_id res chain seq x y z
N MET A 1 8.58 7.88 2.69
CA MET A 1 9.04 7.51 4.05
C MET A 1 10.08 6.42 3.87
N TYR A 2 11.38 6.78 3.91
CA TYR A 2 12.44 5.79 3.80
C TYR A 2 12.52 5.01 5.10
N VAL A 3 11.93 3.81 5.11
CA VAL A 3 12.20 2.83 6.15
C VAL A 3 13.55 2.22 5.80
N ASN A 4 14.62 2.70 6.45
CA ASN A 4 15.95 2.10 6.29
C ASN A 4 15.86 0.59 6.60
N ASP A 5 16.33 -0.24 5.66
CA ASP A 5 16.43 -1.70 5.75
C ASP A 5 17.07 -2.21 7.06
N THR A 6 17.82 -1.34 7.73
CA THR A 6 18.51 -1.59 8.99
C THR A 6 17.58 -1.87 10.18
N LEU A 7 16.32 -1.42 10.16
CA LEU A 7 15.41 -1.57 11.32
C LEU A 7 14.87 -2.99 11.51
N TYR A 8 14.51 -3.69 10.43
CA TYR A 8 13.95 -5.04 10.52
C TYR A 8 14.99 -6.10 10.93
N LEU A 9 16.24 -5.96 10.47
CA LEU A 9 17.30 -6.94 10.72
C LEU A 9 17.98 -6.80 12.10
N ASN A 10 17.93 -5.61 12.72
CA ASN A 10 18.66 -5.32 13.96
C ASN A 10 17.78 -5.08 15.20
N CYS A 11 16.45 -4.98 15.08
CA CYS A 11 15.57 -4.85 16.25
C CYS A 11 15.35 -6.20 16.97
N ARG A 12 16.36 -6.64 17.75
CA ARG A 12 16.27 -7.86 18.57
C ARG A 12 15.61 -7.66 19.94
N ALA A 13 15.29 -6.42 20.30
CA ALA A 13 14.67 -6.03 21.57
C ALA A 13 13.38 -5.23 21.35
N THR A 14 12.47 -5.29 22.33
CA THR A 14 11.30 -4.39 22.42
C THR A 14 11.71 -3.07 23.07
N SER A 15 11.07 -1.97 22.66
CA SER A 15 11.19 -0.64 23.30
C SER A 15 12.43 0.21 22.97
N PHE A 16 12.86 0.25 21.71
CA PHE A 16 13.66 1.38 21.24
C PHE A 16 12.80 2.65 21.26
N VAL A 17 13.43 3.77 21.62
CA VAL A 17 12.78 5.07 21.68
C VAL A 17 13.02 5.79 20.36
N LEU A 18 11.96 6.02 19.57
CA LEU A 18 12.04 6.95 18.45
C LEU A 18 11.71 8.35 18.97
N HIS A 19 12.68 9.25 18.92
CA HIS A 19 12.39 10.68 19.04
C HIS A 19 11.73 11.13 17.73
N TYR A 20 10.41 11.33 17.73
CA TYR A 20 9.76 12.01 16.62
C TYR A 20 10.01 13.50 16.71
N VAL A 21 10.41 14.07 15.58
CA VAL A 21 10.37 15.50 15.30
C VAL A 21 8.91 15.85 14.97
N VAL A 22 8.07 16.08 15.99
CA VAL A 22 6.80 16.84 15.84
C VAL A 22 7.13 18.34 15.76
N LEU A 23 8.31 18.73 15.26
CA LEU A 23 8.69 20.14 15.18
C LEU A 23 7.97 20.89 14.05
N TYR A 24 7.37 20.18 13.07
CA TYR A 24 6.76 20.80 11.89
C TYR A 24 5.24 21.08 11.98
N LYS A 25 4.55 20.69 13.06
CA LYS A 25 3.11 20.98 13.28
C LYS A 25 2.91 21.80 14.56
N PHE A 26 3.29 23.07 14.51
CA PHE A 26 3.14 24.02 15.63
C PHE A 26 1.70 24.49 15.86
N CYS A 27 0.91 24.59 14.78
CA CYS A 27 -0.51 24.91 14.86
C CYS A 27 -1.31 23.62 15.05
N TRP A 28 -2.41 23.65 15.82
CA TRP A 28 -3.35 22.52 16.10
C TRP A 28 -3.05 21.56 17.26
N MET A 29 -2.17 21.93 18.19
CA MET A 29 -1.98 21.17 19.44
C MET A 29 -2.54 21.91 20.65
N LEU A 30 -3.39 21.22 21.42
CA LEU A 30 -3.61 21.56 22.83
C LEU A 30 -2.24 21.46 23.52
N VAL A 31 -1.80 22.57 24.11
CA VAL A 31 -0.55 22.75 24.85
C VAL A 31 -0.16 21.45 25.58
N TYR A 32 1.09 20.98 25.41
CA TYR A 32 1.77 19.80 26.05
C TYR A 32 2.12 18.54 25.21
N ALA A 33 1.68 18.37 23.95
CA ALA A 33 2.01 17.15 23.19
C ALA A 33 3.36 17.17 22.41
N PHE A 34 4.24 18.15 22.65
CA PHE A 34 5.37 18.47 21.75
C PHE A 34 6.57 17.51 21.86
N CYS A 35 6.78 16.89 23.03
CA CYS A 35 7.92 16.01 23.32
C CYS A 35 7.50 14.62 23.78
N ARG A 36 6.57 13.97 23.06
CA ARG A 36 6.22 12.57 23.34
C ARG A 36 7.06 11.65 22.46
N TYR A 37 7.82 10.78 23.11
CA TYR A 37 8.48 9.68 22.43
C TYR A 37 7.52 8.51 22.26
N MET A 38 7.66 7.78 21.15
CA MET A 38 6.98 6.52 20.89
C MET A 38 7.99 5.38 21.04
N ARG A 39 7.52 4.26 21.59
CA ARG A 39 8.32 3.02 21.69
C ARG A 39 8.03 2.14 20.47
N PHE A 40 9.09 1.58 19.89
CA PHE A 40 9.00 0.65 18.77
C PHE A 40 10.16 -0.38 18.85
N PRO A 41 10.05 -1.55 18.19
CA PRO A 41 8.79 -2.12 17.75
C PRO A 41 7.92 -2.52 18.96
N ASP A 42 6.61 -2.48 18.79
CA ASP A 42 5.62 -2.92 19.76
C ASP A 42 5.59 -4.45 19.90
N VAL A 43 5.84 -5.16 18.80
CA VAL A 43 6.00 -6.62 18.74
C VAL A 43 7.40 -6.96 18.23
N LYS A 44 8.05 -7.98 18.81
CA LYS A 44 9.36 -8.43 18.32
C LYS A 44 9.23 -9.00 16.90
N PRO A 45 9.98 -8.51 15.90
CA PRO A 45 10.00 -9.10 14.57
C PRO A 45 10.79 -10.42 14.64
N MET A 46 10.10 -11.51 14.99
CA MET A 46 10.70 -12.84 14.97
C MET A 46 10.26 -13.56 13.69
N PRO A 47 11.19 -13.94 12.80
CA PRO A 47 10.84 -14.75 11.64
C PRO A 47 10.24 -16.07 12.11
N SER A 48 9.08 -16.42 11.59
CA SER A 48 8.45 -17.71 11.86
C SER A 48 9.25 -18.81 11.17
N PRO A 49 9.57 -19.93 11.83
CA PRO A 49 10.23 -21.05 11.17
C PRO A 49 9.35 -21.71 10.08
N LYS A 50 8.04 -21.39 10.04
CA LYS A 50 7.08 -21.96 9.07
C LYS A 50 6.83 -21.07 7.85
N GLY A 51 7.36 -19.85 7.82
CA GLY A 51 7.07 -18.88 6.76
C GLY A 51 8.35 -18.21 6.25
N ASN A 52 8.42 -18.04 4.92
CA ASN A 52 9.50 -17.29 4.30
C ASN A 52 9.10 -15.80 4.25
N PHE A 53 9.92 -14.94 4.83
CA PHE A 53 9.76 -13.49 4.78
C PHE A 53 10.98 -12.86 4.13
N SER A 54 10.76 -12.03 3.11
CA SER A 54 11.80 -11.33 2.35
C SER A 54 11.35 -9.91 2.02
N MET A 55 12.32 -9.04 1.77
CA MET A 55 12.09 -7.65 1.39
C MET A 55 13.08 -7.28 0.29
N THR A 56 12.60 -6.55 -0.71
CA THR A 56 13.38 -6.13 -1.87
C THR A 56 13.33 -4.61 -1.98
N ALA A 57 14.48 -3.99 -2.22
CA ALA A 57 14.59 -2.56 -2.49
C ALA A 57 14.59 -2.30 -4.00
N GLY A 58 13.79 -1.34 -4.45
CA GLY A 58 13.70 -0.94 -5.85
C GLY A 58 12.31 -0.41 -6.21
N ASP A 59 12.14 0.02 -7.46
CA ASP A 59 10.82 0.35 -8.01
C ASP A 59 10.02 -0.94 -8.24
N PHE A 60 8.74 -0.94 -7.88
CA PHE A 60 7.84 -2.07 -8.09
C PHE A 60 7.83 -2.53 -9.56
N LEU A 61 7.80 -1.59 -10.50
CA LEU A 61 7.73 -1.89 -11.94
C LEU A 61 9.03 -2.50 -12.49
N GLU A 62 10.18 -2.22 -11.85
CA GLU A 62 11.49 -2.72 -12.29
C GLU A 62 11.86 -4.05 -11.62
N VAL A 63 11.41 -4.25 -10.37
CA VAL A 63 11.78 -5.42 -9.56
C VAL A 63 10.94 -6.65 -9.94
N TYR A 64 9.64 -6.47 -10.19
CA TYR A 64 8.72 -7.58 -10.39
C TYR A 64 8.39 -7.77 -11.88
N THR A 65 9.25 -8.52 -12.57
CA THR A 65 9.18 -8.72 -14.02
C THR A 65 8.83 -10.16 -14.45
N ASN A 66 8.86 -11.11 -13.52
CA ASN A 66 8.52 -12.50 -13.82
C ASN A 66 7.00 -12.69 -13.77
N ASN A 67 6.47 -13.28 -14.84
CA ASN A 67 5.05 -13.62 -14.91
C ASN A 67 4.72 -14.82 -14.01
N ASP A 68 3.48 -14.85 -13.51
CA ASP A 68 2.89 -15.99 -12.81
C ASP A 68 3.73 -16.51 -11.62
N GLU A 69 4.34 -15.60 -10.86
CA GLU A 69 5.16 -15.95 -9.70
C GLU A 69 4.35 -15.98 -8.40
N TRP A 70 3.39 -15.05 -8.25
CA TRP A 70 2.71 -14.78 -6.98
C TRP A 70 1.29 -15.35 -6.93
N HIS A 71 0.92 -15.94 -5.80
CA HIS A 71 -0.46 -16.40 -5.57
C HIS A 71 -1.39 -15.27 -5.10
N CYS A 72 -0.83 -14.26 -4.44
CA CYS A 72 -1.57 -13.13 -3.90
C CYS A 72 -0.70 -11.87 -3.88
N VAL A 73 -1.28 -10.74 -4.27
CA VAL A 73 -0.70 -9.40 -4.13
C VAL A 73 -1.62 -8.58 -3.22
N ALA A 74 -1.06 -7.96 -2.19
CA ALA A 74 -1.81 -7.11 -1.26
C ALA A 74 -1.25 -5.69 -1.29
N THR A 75 -2.08 -4.72 -1.68
CA THR A 75 -1.71 -3.29 -1.77
C THR A 75 -2.45 -2.50 -0.70
N CYS A 76 -1.73 -1.66 0.05
CA CYS A 76 -2.30 -0.83 1.12
C CYS A 76 -1.77 0.60 1.00
N PHE A 77 -2.62 1.59 0.70
CA PHE A 77 -2.20 2.99 0.43
C PHE A 77 -1.03 3.07 -0.57
N PHE A 78 -1.15 2.34 -1.68
CA PHE A 78 -0.03 2.11 -2.60
C PHE A 78 -0.34 2.52 -4.05
N ILE A 79 -1.51 2.14 -4.57
CA ILE A 79 -1.85 2.32 -5.99
C ILE A 79 -1.97 3.79 -6.43
N ASP A 80 -2.15 4.69 -5.47
CA ASP A 80 -2.22 6.15 -5.65
C ASP A 80 -0.84 6.83 -5.67
N CYS A 81 0.23 6.09 -5.36
CA CYS A 81 1.62 6.54 -5.52
C CYS A 81 2.13 6.38 -6.96
N ALA A 82 1.38 5.72 -7.84
CA ALA A 82 1.82 5.47 -9.21
C ALA A 82 1.67 6.74 -10.07
N PRO A 83 2.67 7.10 -10.90
CA PRO A 83 2.48 8.11 -11.94
C PRO A 83 1.45 7.65 -12.99
N ASN A 84 1.40 6.33 -13.24
CA ASN A 84 0.39 5.69 -14.07
C ASN A 84 -0.15 4.43 -13.38
N VAL A 85 -1.34 4.53 -12.78
CA VAL A 85 -2.00 3.40 -12.09
C VAL A 85 -2.28 2.22 -13.03
N VAL A 86 -2.43 2.46 -14.33
CA VAL A 86 -2.69 1.38 -15.30
C VAL A 86 -1.50 0.42 -15.38
N GLN A 87 -0.27 0.95 -15.38
CA GLN A 87 0.95 0.14 -15.38
C GLN A 87 1.04 -0.73 -14.12
N PHE A 88 0.64 -0.19 -12.96
CA PHE A 88 0.59 -0.99 -11.74
C PHE A 88 -0.41 -2.15 -11.86
N ILE A 89 -1.59 -1.89 -12.42
CA ILE A 89 -2.61 -2.94 -12.61
C ILE A 89 -2.11 -4.02 -13.58
N GLU A 90 -1.50 -3.63 -14.69
CA GLU A 90 -0.91 -4.54 -15.68
C GLU A 90 0.19 -5.40 -15.04
N THR A 91 1.16 -4.79 -14.36
CA THR A 91 2.22 -5.52 -13.66
C THR A 91 1.66 -6.46 -12.59
N ILE A 92 0.67 -6.03 -11.79
CA ILE A 92 0.03 -6.91 -10.80
C ILE A 92 -0.65 -8.11 -11.47
N TYR A 93 -1.27 -7.92 -12.64
CA TYR A 93 -1.88 -8.99 -13.40
C TYR A 93 -0.85 -9.99 -13.93
N ASP A 94 0.26 -9.48 -14.49
CA ASP A 94 1.31 -10.27 -15.09
C ASP A 94 2.02 -11.16 -14.05
N ILE A 95 2.36 -10.59 -12.89
CA ILE A 95 3.10 -11.31 -11.84
C ILE A 95 2.23 -12.30 -11.06
N LEU A 96 0.89 -12.17 -11.11
CA LEU A 96 -0.03 -13.08 -10.45
C LEU A 96 -0.20 -14.35 -11.27
N LYS A 97 -0.19 -15.50 -10.61
CA LYS A 97 -0.58 -16.78 -11.22
C LYS A 97 -2.04 -16.79 -11.66
N PRO A 98 -2.41 -17.63 -12.64
CA PRO A 98 -3.81 -17.91 -12.92
C PRO A 98 -4.54 -18.38 -11.65
N GLY A 99 -5.71 -17.82 -11.38
CA GLY A 99 -6.45 -18.01 -10.12
C GLY A 99 -5.95 -17.17 -8.94
N GLY A 100 -4.87 -16.41 -9.09
CA GLY A 100 -4.26 -15.58 -8.06
C GLY A 100 -5.13 -14.38 -7.67
N LEU A 101 -4.88 -13.84 -6.47
CA LEU A 101 -5.68 -12.77 -5.88
C LEU A 101 -4.94 -11.44 -5.80
N TRP A 102 -5.63 -10.36 -6.11
CA TRP A 102 -5.20 -9.01 -5.78
C TRP A 102 -6.17 -8.40 -4.77
N ILE A 103 -5.65 -8.00 -3.61
CA ILE A 103 -6.39 -7.35 -2.53
C ILE A 103 -5.88 -5.93 -2.37
N ASN A 104 -6.76 -4.94 -2.40
CA ASN A 104 -6.40 -3.54 -2.21
C ASN A 104 -7.17 -2.91 -1.06
N LEU A 105 -6.50 -2.07 -0.27
CA LEU A 105 -7.11 -1.16 0.69
C LEU A 105 -6.44 0.21 0.63
N GLY A 106 -7.15 1.25 0.24
CA GLY A 106 -6.59 2.60 0.28
C GLY A 106 -7.51 3.67 -0.31
N PRO A 107 -7.18 4.95 -0.10
CA PRO A 107 -7.77 6.04 -0.85
C PRO A 107 -7.27 6.03 -2.31
N LEU A 108 -7.82 6.96 -3.11
CA LEU A 108 -7.34 7.29 -4.45
C LEU A 108 -6.90 8.75 -4.45
N LEU A 109 -5.91 9.08 -3.63
CA LEU A 109 -5.36 10.43 -3.54
C LEU A 109 -4.12 10.51 -4.42
N TYR A 110 -4.31 10.67 -5.73
CA TYR A 110 -3.22 10.62 -6.71
C TYR A 110 -2.13 11.65 -6.36
N HIS A 111 -0.94 11.14 -6.03
CA HIS A 111 0.14 11.93 -5.42
C HIS A 111 0.74 13.01 -6.33
N TYR A 112 0.51 12.93 -7.64
CA TYR A 112 1.12 13.79 -8.65
C TYR A 112 0.20 14.89 -9.18
N SER A 113 -0.99 15.07 -8.61
CA SER A 113 -1.99 16.04 -9.07
C SER A 113 -1.50 17.48 -9.13
N ASP A 114 -0.55 17.83 -8.27
CA ASP A 114 -0.05 19.21 -8.12
C ASP A 114 1.31 19.44 -8.84
N MET A 115 1.89 18.41 -9.46
CA MET A 115 3.19 18.50 -10.14
C MET A 115 3.03 18.89 -11.61
N ARG A 116 3.25 20.17 -11.91
CA ARG A 116 3.04 20.79 -13.24
C ARG A 116 3.74 20.11 -14.43
N ASN A 117 4.70 19.21 -14.23
CA ASN A 117 5.52 18.60 -15.28
C ASN A 117 5.40 17.07 -15.39
N GLU A 118 4.57 16.41 -14.57
CA GLU A 118 4.40 14.96 -14.64
C GLU A 118 3.01 14.60 -15.20
N LYS A 119 2.96 13.65 -16.14
CA LYS A 119 1.72 13.17 -16.73
C LYS A 119 1.04 12.20 -15.76
N SER A 120 0.36 12.73 -14.75
CA SER A 120 -0.49 11.96 -13.84
C SER A 120 -1.81 11.58 -14.53
N ILE A 121 -2.17 10.29 -14.53
CA ILE A 121 -3.50 9.83 -14.97
C ILE A 121 -4.34 9.59 -13.72
N GLU A 122 -5.44 10.34 -13.58
CA GLU A 122 -6.25 10.37 -12.36
C GLU A 122 -7.67 9.85 -12.61
N PRO A 123 -7.85 8.53 -12.78
CA PRO A 123 -9.18 7.99 -13.01
C PRO A 123 -10.01 8.03 -11.74
N SER A 124 -11.29 8.38 -11.88
CA SER A 124 -12.28 8.10 -10.85
C SER A 124 -12.31 6.60 -10.53
N PHE A 125 -12.77 6.21 -9.34
CA PHE A 125 -12.86 4.79 -8.97
C PHE A 125 -13.67 3.97 -9.99
N LYS A 126 -14.71 4.56 -10.60
CA LYS A 126 -15.48 3.89 -11.67
C LYS A 126 -14.61 3.56 -12.89
N VAL A 127 -13.80 4.50 -13.34
CA VAL A 127 -12.89 4.30 -14.47
C VAL A 127 -11.80 3.30 -14.10
N LEU A 128 -11.28 3.35 -12.87
CA LEU A 128 -10.33 2.36 -12.36
C LEU A 128 -10.94 0.95 -12.42
N CYS A 129 -12.19 0.79 -11.99
CA CYS A 129 -12.90 -0.48 -12.10
C CYS A 129 -13.02 -0.98 -13.54
N ASP A 130 -13.30 -0.08 -14.49
CA ASP A 130 -13.38 -0.45 -15.90
C ASP A 130 -12.01 -0.88 -16.45
N VAL A 131 -10.92 -0.22 -16.04
CA VAL A 131 -9.55 -0.62 -16.40
C VAL A 131 -9.21 -1.99 -15.83
N ILE A 132 -9.48 -2.22 -14.54
CA ILE A 132 -9.25 -3.52 -13.86
C ILE A 132 -9.92 -4.66 -14.62
N LYS A 133 -11.19 -4.47 -15.01
CA LYS A 133 -11.93 -5.46 -15.80
C LYS A 133 -11.38 -5.64 -17.21
N LYS A 134 -10.95 -4.56 -17.87
CA LYS A 134 -10.37 -4.60 -19.22
C LYS A 134 -9.01 -5.31 -19.24
N VAL A 135 -8.21 -5.17 -18.19
CA VAL A 135 -6.95 -5.91 -18.03
C VAL A 135 -7.21 -7.42 -17.91
N GLY A 136 -8.34 -7.80 -17.31
CA GLY A 136 -8.80 -9.20 -17.25
C GLY A 136 -9.15 -9.68 -15.84
N PHE A 137 -9.09 -8.83 -14.83
CA PHE A 137 -9.46 -9.22 -13.46
C PHE A 137 -10.98 -9.38 -13.29
N GLU A 138 -11.36 -10.36 -12.48
CA GLU A 138 -12.70 -10.55 -11.96
C GLU A 138 -12.81 -9.93 -10.55
N MET A 139 -13.68 -8.94 -10.37
CA MET A 139 -13.93 -8.38 -9.04
C MET A 139 -14.86 -9.28 -8.24
N GLU A 140 -14.34 -9.88 -7.16
CA GLU A 140 -15.13 -10.70 -6.24
C GLU A 140 -15.79 -9.85 -5.15
N LYS A 141 -15.09 -8.82 -4.66
CA LYS A 141 -15.56 -7.94 -3.59
C LYS A 141 -15.17 -6.50 -3.88
N CYS A 142 -16.05 -5.57 -3.55
CA CYS A 142 -15.79 -4.15 -3.62
C CYS A 142 -16.61 -3.44 -2.54
N SER A 143 -15.98 -2.60 -1.73
CA SER A 143 -16.62 -1.80 -0.68
C SER A 143 -15.95 -0.44 -0.60
N THR A 144 -16.73 0.61 -0.76
CA THR A 144 -16.28 2.01 -0.68
C THR A 144 -16.70 2.63 0.65
N GLY A 145 -16.08 3.75 1.02
CA GLY A 145 -16.42 4.49 2.25
C GLY A 145 -15.85 3.85 3.53
N ILE A 146 -14.79 3.05 3.40
CA ILE A 146 -14.12 2.46 4.56
C ILE A 146 -13.25 3.54 5.19
N LYS A 147 -13.63 3.95 6.40
CA LYS A 147 -12.91 4.98 7.15
C LYS A 147 -11.53 4.48 7.56
N THR A 148 -10.49 5.15 7.08
CA THR A 148 -9.10 4.84 7.43
C THR A 148 -8.34 6.11 7.82
N LYS A 149 -7.29 5.94 8.62
CA LYS A 149 -6.40 7.02 9.07
C LYS A 149 -4.97 6.64 8.73
N TYR A 150 -4.14 7.64 8.41
CA TYR A 150 -2.75 7.42 8.03
C TYR A 150 -1.81 8.28 8.88
N CYS A 151 -0.92 7.65 9.65
CA CYS A 151 0.13 8.29 10.46
C CYS A 151 -0.32 9.53 11.25
N GLN A 152 -1.49 9.48 11.89
CA GLN A 152 -2.05 10.62 12.61
C GLN A 152 -1.66 10.62 14.07
N ASN A 153 -1.51 11.82 14.62
CA ASN A 153 -1.45 12.02 16.05
C ASN A 153 -2.89 12.08 16.59
N PRO A 154 -3.36 11.09 17.39
CA PRO A 154 -4.73 11.08 17.92
C PRO A 154 -5.06 12.29 18.81
N LEU A 155 -4.04 13.01 19.30
CA LEU A 155 -4.18 14.19 20.15
C LEU A 155 -4.17 15.51 19.37
N SER A 156 -3.96 15.48 18.05
CA SER A 156 -4.05 16.68 17.23
C SER A 156 -5.51 17.10 17.08
N MET A 157 -5.80 18.40 17.16
CA MET A 157 -7.13 18.92 16.87
C MET A 157 -7.52 18.72 15.40
N LEU A 158 -6.52 18.62 14.51
CA LEU A 158 -6.72 18.35 13.10
C LEU A 158 -6.52 16.86 12.83
N GLN A 159 -7.61 16.18 12.52
CA GLN A 159 -7.63 14.79 12.08
C GLN A 159 -8.06 14.76 10.61
N TYR A 160 -7.43 13.89 9.81
CA TYR A 160 -7.89 13.58 8.45
C TYR A 160 -8.38 12.14 8.41
N GLU A 161 -9.50 11.90 7.77
CA GLU A 161 -10.02 10.56 7.58
C GLU A 161 -10.25 10.34 6.10
N TYR A 162 -9.84 9.18 5.61
CA TYR A 162 -10.00 8.81 4.22
C TYR A 162 -11.21 7.89 4.08
N ASP A 163 -12.02 8.16 3.06
CA ASP A 163 -13.00 7.21 2.55
C ASP A 163 -12.30 6.28 1.56
N SER A 164 -11.68 5.22 2.09
CA SER A 164 -10.94 4.24 1.29
C SER A 164 -11.87 3.27 0.57
N VAL A 165 -11.31 2.67 -0.47
CA VAL A 165 -11.89 1.53 -1.14
C VAL A 165 -11.14 0.25 -0.76
N PHE A 166 -11.92 -0.79 -0.48
CA PHE A 166 -11.44 -2.16 -0.36
C PHE A 166 -11.99 -2.96 -1.52
N PHE A 167 -11.14 -3.69 -2.22
CA PHE A 167 -11.59 -4.65 -3.21
C PHE A 167 -10.72 -5.90 -3.23
N VAL A 168 -11.32 -6.98 -3.74
CA VAL A 168 -10.67 -8.25 -4.02
C VAL A 168 -10.94 -8.58 -5.47
N CYS A 169 -9.87 -8.75 -6.23
CA CYS A 169 -9.86 -9.13 -7.63
C CYS A 169 -9.18 -10.49 -7.79
N ARG A 170 -9.64 -11.30 -8.75
CA ARG A 170 -9.03 -12.57 -9.11
C ARG A 170 -8.57 -12.55 -10.56
N LYS A 171 -7.35 -13.04 -10.82
CA LYS A 171 -6.90 -13.38 -12.17
C LYS A 171 -7.59 -14.69 -12.58
N PRO A 172 -8.31 -14.76 -13.71
CA PRO A 172 -8.96 -16.00 -14.15
C PRO A 172 -7.98 -17.18 -14.23
N VAL A 173 -8.51 -18.40 -14.11
CA VAL A 173 -7.71 -19.60 -14.30
C VAL A 173 -7.55 -19.84 -15.81
N ASP A 174 -6.35 -20.17 -16.27
CA ASP A 174 -6.14 -20.59 -17.65
C ASP A 174 -6.89 -21.90 -17.87
N ILE A 175 -7.95 -21.85 -18.65
CA ILE A 175 -8.64 -23.05 -19.12
C ILE A 175 -7.77 -23.60 -20.25
N ILE A 176 -6.83 -24.49 -19.91
CA ILE A 176 -6.21 -25.35 -20.91
C ILE A 176 -7.34 -26.24 -21.44
N MET A 177 -7.84 -25.90 -22.64
CA MET A 177 -8.67 -26.82 -23.40
C MET A 177 -7.76 -27.95 -23.88
N ASP A 178 -7.70 -29.03 -23.11
CA ASP A 178 -7.13 -30.30 -23.58
C ASP A 178 -7.92 -30.70 -24.84
N SER A 179 -7.24 -30.62 -25.99
CA SER A 179 -7.72 -31.07 -27.30
C SER A 179 -7.47 -32.56 -27.50
#